data_AF-A0A0B2V685-F1
#
_entry.id   AF-A0A0B2V685-F1
#
_cell.length_a   1.000
_cell.length_b   1.000
_cell.length_c   1.000
_cell.angle_alpha   90.00
_cell.angle_beta   90.00
_cell.angle_gamma   90.00
#
_symmetry.space_group_name_H-M   'P 1'
#
loop_
_entity.id
_entity.type
_entity.pdbx_description
1 polymer ?
#
loop_
_entity_poly.entity_id
_entity_poly.type
_entity_poly.pdbx_seq_one_letter_code
_entity_poly.pdbx_strand_id
1 'polypeptide(L)'
;LYVTKRLEEGNDGEIAKQLKSFDEGFRTVIHSRILQFFQPQELMEMVIGNENYDWVVFRKNTEYKRVYYADHEVIRCFWEVFFEFTLEKRKKFLQFLMGTTRIPL
;
A
#
# COMPACT_ATOMS: atom_id res chain seq x y z
N LEU A 1 24.31 -0.51 4.04
CA LEU A 1 25.39 0.21 3.30
C LEU A 1 24.83 1.36 2.47
N TYR A 2 23.94 1.14 1.49
CA TYR A 2 23.35 2.23 0.69
C TYR A 2 22.44 3.18 1.49
N VAL A 3 21.57 2.63 2.35
CA VAL A 3 20.66 3.41 3.22
C VAL A 3 21.41 4.26 4.24
N THR A 4 22.46 3.69 4.84
CA THR A 4 23.31 4.36 5.84
C THR A 4 24.03 5.56 5.24
N LYS A 5 24.63 5.38 4.06
CA LYS A 5 25.38 6.43 3.37
C LYS A 5 24.49 7.60 2.94
N ARG A 6 23.26 7.31 2.49
CA ARG A 6 22.30 8.36 2.06
C ARG A 6 21.68 9.14 3.21
N LEU A 7 21.62 8.56 4.42
CA LEU A 7 21.15 9.22 5.64
C LEU A 7 22.24 10.06 6.30
N GLU A 8 23.51 9.67 6.15
CA GLU A 8 24.67 10.46 6.58
C GLU A 8 24.95 11.64 5.64
N GLU A 9 24.83 11.44 4.32
CA GLU A 9 25.10 12.50 3.31
C GLU A 9 23.90 13.42 3.04
N GLY A 10 22.67 13.03 3.42
CA GLY A 10 21.44 13.72 2.99
C GLY A 10 20.89 14.78 3.95
N ASN A 11 21.33 14.84 5.21
CA ASN A 11 20.71 15.70 6.23
C ASN A 11 21.64 16.14 7.40
N ASP A 12 22.95 16.28 7.15
CA ASP A 12 23.97 16.77 8.11
C ASP A 12 23.91 16.15 9.52
N GLY A 13 23.51 14.88 9.63
CA GLY A 13 23.44 14.16 10.91
C GLY A 13 22.32 14.60 11.87
N GLU A 14 21.47 15.57 11.52
CA GLU A 14 20.43 16.11 12.41
C GLU A 14 19.39 15.07 12.87
N ILE A 15 19.17 14.05 12.04
CA ILE A 15 18.22 12.95 12.30
C ILE A 15 18.89 11.68 12.79
N ALA A 16 20.23 11.63 12.86
CA ALA A 16 20.98 10.40 13.12
C ALA A 16 20.67 9.81 14.51
N LYS A 17 20.46 10.67 15.52
CA LYS A 17 20.14 10.24 16.89
C LYS A 17 18.74 9.61 16.95
N GLN A 18 17.76 10.24 16.33
CA GLN A 18 16.36 9.81 16.27
C GLN A 18 16.26 8.49 15.49
N LEU A 19 17.00 8.37 14.37
CA LEU A 19 17.06 7.16 13.59
C LEU A 19 17.69 6.00 14.36
N LYS A 20 18.78 6.26 15.11
CA LYS A 20 19.41 5.24 15.96
C LYS A 20 18.47 4.73 17.04
N SER A 21 17.75 5.63 17.72
CA SER A 21 16.74 5.25 18.70
C SER A 21 15.57 4.47 18.07
N PHE A 22 15.16 4.83 16.85
CA PHE A 22 14.16 4.06 16.09
C PHE A 22 14.66 2.65 15.74
N ASP A 23 15.89 2.49 15.22
CA ASP A 23 16.47 1.18 14.88
C ASP A 23 16.59 0.28 16.11
N GLU A 24 17.06 0.82 17.24
CA GLU A 24 17.13 0.10 18.51
C GLU A 24 15.73 -0.40 18.94
N GLY A 25 14.73 0.48 18.92
CA GLY A 25 13.34 0.12 19.24
C GLY A 25 12.75 -0.92 18.28
N PHE A 26 12.89 -0.70 16.97
CA PHE A 26 12.36 -1.56 15.92
C PHE A 26 12.94 -2.99 16.00
N ARG A 27 14.23 -3.12 16.31
CA ARG A 27 14.92 -4.42 16.49
C ARG A 27 14.49 -5.19 17.75
N THR A 28 13.96 -4.51 18.78
CA THR A 28 13.43 -5.20 19.97
C THR A 28 12.10 -5.90 19.70
N VAL A 29 11.30 -5.39 18.77
CA VAL A 29 9.97 -5.90 18.45
C VAL A 29 10.02 -6.94 17.34
N ILE A 30 10.92 -6.76 16.35
CA ILE A 30 11.05 -7.67 15.21
C ILE A 30 12.29 -8.54 15.36
N HIS A 31 12.11 -9.87 15.43
CA HIS A 31 13.21 -10.83 15.42
C HIS A 31 14.07 -10.63 14.16
N SER A 32 15.31 -10.17 14.36
CA SER A 32 16.17 -9.60 13.30
C SER A 32 16.48 -10.51 12.11
N ARG A 33 16.23 -11.82 12.24
CA ARG A 33 16.44 -12.79 11.15
C ARG A 33 15.41 -12.66 10.04
N ILE A 34 14.17 -12.29 10.35
CA ILE A 34 13.09 -12.19 9.36
C ILE A 34 13.29 -10.95 8.46
N LEU A 35 13.77 -9.84 9.03
CA LEU A 35 14.05 -8.60 8.29
C LEU A 35 15.16 -8.75 7.24
N GLN A 36 16.07 -9.70 7.41
CA GLN A 36 17.15 -9.94 6.45
C GLN A 36 16.66 -10.58 5.14
N PHE A 37 15.46 -11.16 5.13
CA PHE A 37 14.88 -11.75 3.93
C PHE A 37 14.08 -10.76 3.09
N PHE A 38 13.73 -9.59 3.64
CA PHE A 38 12.96 -8.57 2.93
C PHE A 38 13.87 -7.55 2.25
N GLN A 39 13.58 -7.25 0.99
CA GLN A 39 14.09 -6.05 0.35
C GLN A 39 13.47 -4.80 1.00
N PRO A 40 14.17 -3.65 0.97
CA PRO A 40 13.66 -2.41 1.58
C PRO A 40 12.24 -2.04 1.13
N GLN A 41 11.89 -2.33 -0.13
CA GLN A 41 10.57 -2.07 -0.67
C GLN A 41 9.49 -2.99 -0.11
N GLU A 42 9.77 -4.29 0.05
CA GLU A 42 8.82 -5.23 0.63
C GLU A 42 8.57 -4.93 2.12
N LEU A 43 9.61 -4.50 2.84
CA LEU A 43 9.45 -4.05 4.23
C LEU A 43 8.57 -2.80 4.32
N MET A 44 8.75 -1.86 3.40
CA MET A 44 7.93 -0.66 3.29
C MET A 44 6.46 -1.01 2.98
N GLU A 45 6.22 -1.91 2.03
CA GLU A 45 4.88 -2.40 1.68
C GLU A 45 4.22 -3.16 2.84
N MET A 46 4.98 -3.91 3.65
CA MET A 46 4.46 -4.59 4.84
C MET A 46 3.99 -3.60 5.91
N VAL A 47 4.79 -2.54 6.15
CA VAL A 47 4.53 -1.53 7.18
C VAL A 47 3.44 -0.54 6.73
N ILE A 48 3.57 0.03 5.54
CA ILE A 48 2.73 1.10 5.00
C ILE A 48 1.52 0.53 4.24
N GLY A 49 1.64 -0.66 3.69
CA GLY A 49 0.69 -1.23 2.71
C GLY A 49 1.16 -1.00 1.28
N ASN A 50 0.70 -1.84 0.35
CA ASN A 50 0.96 -1.66 -1.07
C ASN A 50 0.09 -0.52 -1.63
N GLU A 51 0.71 0.47 -2.28
CA GLU A 51 0.03 1.61 -2.89
C GLU A 51 -0.12 1.51 -4.43
N ASN A 52 0.28 0.39 -5.03
CA ASN A 52 0.16 0.15 -6.46
C ASN A 52 -1.26 -0.31 -6.83
N TYR A 53 -2.23 0.60 -6.68
CA TYR A 53 -3.62 0.32 -7.05
C TYR A 53 -3.81 0.34 -8.56
N ASP A 54 -4.00 -0.85 -9.16
CA ASP A 54 -4.48 -0.97 -10.53
C ASP A 54 -6.01 -1.12 -10.54
N TRP A 55 -6.69 0.01 -10.73
CA TRP A 55 -8.16 0.07 -10.79
C TRP A 55 -8.75 -0.59 -12.04
N VAL A 56 -7.95 -0.75 -13.11
CA VAL A 56 -8.37 -1.44 -14.34
C VAL A 56 -8.40 -2.94 -14.07
N VAL A 57 -7.36 -3.47 -13.41
CA VAL A 57 -7.31 -4.86 -12.95
C VAL A 57 -8.42 -5.12 -11.93
N PHE A 58 -8.68 -4.19 -11.01
CA PHE A 58 -9.80 -4.31 -10.07
C PHE A 58 -11.16 -4.47 -10.79
N ARG A 59 -11.45 -3.63 -11.79
CA ARG A 59 -12.65 -3.76 -12.63
C ARG A 59 -12.69 -5.08 -13.37
N LYS A 60 -11.58 -5.50 -13.97
CA LYS A 60 -11.48 -6.75 -14.73
C LYS A 60 -11.74 -8.00 -13.87
N ASN A 61 -11.35 -7.97 -12.60
CA ASN A 61 -11.54 -9.08 -11.66
C ASN A 61 -12.85 -8.99 -10.85
N THR A 62 -13.73 -8.04 -11.16
CA THR A 62 -15.03 -7.91 -10.48
C THR A 62 -16.04 -8.87 -11.10
N GLU A 63 -16.58 -9.79 -10.28
CA GLU A 63 -17.68 -10.66 -10.67
C GLU A 63 -19.04 -10.00 -10.40
N TYR A 64 -19.89 -9.94 -11.43
CA TYR A 64 -21.26 -9.45 -11.31
C TYR A 64 -22.21 -10.63 -11.08
N LYS A 65 -23.15 -10.47 -10.14
CA LYS A 65 -24.09 -11.52 -9.77
C LYS A 65 -25.53 -11.15 -10.13
N ARG A 66 -26.36 -12.18 -10.31
CA ARG A 66 -27.80 -12.07 -10.62
C ARG A 66 -28.04 -11.42 -11.99
N VAL A 67 -28.75 -10.31 -12.03
CA VAL A 67 -29.14 -9.59 -13.25
C VAL A 67 -28.05 -8.67 -13.79
N TYR A 68 -26.97 -8.46 -13.03
CA TYR A 68 -25.89 -7.56 -13.41
C TYR A 68 -24.81 -8.28 -14.22
N TYR A 69 -24.28 -7.58 -15.22
CA TYR A 69 -23.17 -8.02 -16.08
C TYR A 69 -22.34 -6.79 -16.49
N ALA A 70 -21.17 -7.00 -17.07
CA ALA A 70 -20.17 -5.95 -17.32
C ALA A 70 -20.70 -4.74 -18.12
N ASP A 71 -21.56 -5.00 -19.11
CA ASP A 71 -22.14 -3.96 -19.99
C ASP A 71 -23.52 -3.46 -19.52
N HIS A 72 -24.01 -3.94 -18.38
CA HIS A 72 -25.27 -3.46 -17.81
C HIS A 72 -25.16 -1.98 -17.48
N GLU A 73 -26.18 -1.18 -17.81
CA GLU A 73 -26.17 0.29 -17.65
C GLU A 73 -25.73 0.75 -16.25
N VAL A 74 -26.33 0.16 -15.21
CA VAL A 74 -25.96 0.39 -13.80
C VAL A 74 -24.49 0.11 -13.51
N ILE A 75 -23.91 -0.95 -14.08
CA ILE A 75 -22.50 -1.31 -13.86
C ILE A 75 -21.58 -0.32 -14.58
N ARG A 76 -21.94 0.11 -15.80
CA ARG A 76 -21.20 1.16 -16.51
C ARG A 76 -21.19 2.47 -15.73
N CYS A 77 -22.36 2.93 -15.29
CA CYS A 77 -22.50 4.14 -14.48
C CYS A 77 -21.71 4.05 -13.16
N PHE A 78 -21.76 2.90 -12.48
CA PHE A 78 -20.94 2.65 -11.29
C PHE A 78 -19.45 2.87 -11.56
N TRP A 79 -18.91 2.30 -12.64
CA TRP A 79 -17.49 2.46 -12.97
C TRP A 79 -17.16 3.87 -13.42
N GLU A 80 -18.02 4.53 -14.18
CA GLU A 80 -17.85 5.94 -14.56
C GLU A 80 -17.67 6.82 -13.31
N VAL A 81 -18.60 6.73 -12.35
CA VAL A 81 -18.52 7.46 -11.07
C VAL A 81 -17.29 7.05 -10.25
N PHE A 82 -16.97 5.76 -10.21
CA PHE A 82 -15.78 5.27 -9.48
C PHE A 82 -14.48 5.81 -10.08
N PHE A 83 -14.38 5.91 -11.40
CA PHE A 83 -13.23 6.50 -12.08
C PHE A 83 -13.20 8.03 -11.99
N GLU A 84 -14.29 8.69 -11.65
CA GLU A 84 -14.27 10.12 -11.28
C GLU A 84 -13.79 10.38 -9.86
N PHE A 85 -13.79 9.37 -8.98
CA PHE A 85 -13.33 9.53 -7.61
C PHE A 85 -11.83 9.87 -7.50
N THR A 86 -11.51 10.69 -6.49
CA THR A 86 -10.14 10.88 -6.03
C THR A 86 -9.56 9.55 -5.50
N LEU A 87 -8.24 9.43 -5.51
CA LEU A 87 -7.55 8.24 -5.01
C LEU A 87 -8.00 7.86 -3.58
N GLU A 88 -8.15 8.85 -2.69
CA GLU A 88 -8.61 8.64 -1.32
C GLU A 88 -10.02 8.07 -1.24
N LYS A 89 -10.94 8.55 -2.09
CA LYS A 89 -12.31 8.02 -2.15
C LYS A 89 -12.32 6.58 -2.68
N ARG A 90 -11.49 6.26 -3.68
CA ARG A 90 -11.33 4.87 -4.17
C ARG A 90 -10.74 3.94 -3.10
N LYS A 91 -9.73 4.40 -2.35
CA LYS A 91 -9.17 3.66 -1.20
C LYS A 91 -10.25 3.40 -0.13
N LYS A 92 -11.04 4.43 0.23
CA LYS A 92 -12.16 4.28 1.19
C LYS A 92 -13.23 3.30 0.69
N PHE A 93 -13.54 3.31 -0.61
CA PHE A 93 -14.44 2.33 -1.20
C PHE A 93 -13.87 0.90 -1.08
N LEU A 94 -12.58 0.71 -1.38
CA LEU A 94 -11.94 -0.60 -1.23
C LEU A 94 -11.97 -1.07 0.23
N GLN A 95 -11.73 -0.17 1.18
CA GLN A 95 -11.85 -0.45 2.62
C GLN A 95 -13.26 -0.84 3.01
N PHE A 96 -14.28 -0.16 2.48
CA PHE A 96 -15.67 -0.50 2.72
C PHE A 96 -16.01 -1.91 2.20
N LEU A 97 -15.48 -2.28 1.02
CA LEU A 97 -15.74 -3.58 0.39
C LEU A 97 -14.99 -4.73 1.07
N MET A 98 -13.71 -4.54 1.38
CA MET A 98 -12.80 -5.60 1.82
C MET A 98 -12.44 -5.54 3.31
N GLY A 99 -12.91 -4.52 4.03
CA GLY A 99 -12.53 -4.26 5.43
C GLY A 99 -11.10 -3.72 5.59
N THR A 100 -10.35 -3.59 4.51
CA THR A 100 -8.94 -3.13 4.49
C THR A 100 -8.65 -2.40 3.19
N THR A 101 -7.72 -1.44 3.23
CA THR A 101 -7.17 -0.82 2.02
C THR A 101 -6.02 -1.63 1.42
N ARG A 102 -5.53 -2.65 2.14
CA ARG A 102 -4.40 -3.47 1.68
C ARG A 102 -4.86 -4.40 0.56
N ILE A 103 -4.23 -4.28 -0.61
CA ILE A 103 -4.39 -5.24 -1.70
C ILE A 103 -3.72 -6.56 -1.29
N PRO A 104 -4.40 -7.72 -1.42
CA PRO A 104 -3.76 -9.01 -1.22
C PRO A 104 -2.58 -9.18 -2.19
N LEU A 105 -1.42 -9.62 -1.67
CA LEU A 105 -0.26 -10.00 -2.47
C LEU A 105 -0.53 -11.30 -3.24
#